data_AF-A0A059KWE8-F1
#
_entry.id   AF-A0A059KWE8-F1
#
_cell.length_a   1.000
_cell.length_b   1.000
_cell.length_c   1.000
_cell.angle_alpha   90.00
_cell.angle_beta   90.00
_cell.angle_gamma   90.00
#
_symmetry.space_group_name_H-M   'P 1'
#
loop_
_entity.id
_entity.type
_entity.pdbx_description
1 polymer ?
#
loop_
_entity_poly.entity_id
_entity_poly.type
_entity_poly.pdbx_seq_one_letter_code
_entity_poly.pdbx_strand_id
1 'polypeptide(L)'
;MRYLKVIAQDRSGQGVADTVHFEFYEDDQLQRKATEADRQRLKSFSKTYLKCAWYNSGEGEDRHLRIFSQNPSTDGTPETVRLHFHEGPMIAYKAAARDLDNDGVFELILSSDVDNDGRANRTDRNRVRSLAREFLKLGW
;
A
#
# COMPACT_ATOMS: atom_id res chain seq x y z
N MET A 1 2.78 16.31 -0.31
CA MET A 1 2.08 15.09 -0.80
C MET A 1 1.80 14.18 0.38
N ARG A 2 0.53 13.86 0.65
CA ARG A 2 0.18 12.94 1.75
C ARG A 2 0.29 11.49 1.29
N TYR A 3 0.86 10.63 2.12
CA TYR A 3 0.92 9.19 1.86
C TYR A 3 0.84 8.38 3.16
N LEU A 4 0.44 7.13 3.02
CA LEU A 4 0.51 6.13 4.09
C LEU A 4 1.76 5.28 3.87
N LYS A 5 2.65 5.26 4.87
CA LYS A 5 3.76 4.29 4.95
C LYS A 5 3.25 3.04 5.64
N VAL A 6 3.47 1.88 5.04
CA VAL A 6 3.08 0.57 5.57
C VAL A 6 4.32 -0.28 5.74
N ILE A 7 4.53 -0.79 6.95
CA ILE A 7 5.70 -1.60 7.31
C ILE A 7 5.19 -2.93 7.84
N ALA A 8 5.59 -4.04 7.21
CA ALA A 8 5.33 -5.39 7.71
C ALA A 8 6.62 -6.01 8.26
N GLN A 9 6.49 -6.74 9.35
CA GLN A 9 7.61 -7.31 10.11
C GLN A 9 7.30 -8.75 10.51
N ASP A 10 8.27 -9.65 10.31
CA ASP A 10 8.32 -11.01 10.85
C ASP A 10 9.19 -10.98 12.13
N ARG A 11 8.55 -10.67 13.26
CA ARG A 11 9.24 -10.54 14.55
C ARG A 11 9.46 -11.90 15.20
N SER A 12 8.61 -12.87 14.90
CA SER A 12 8.68 -14.23 15.41
C SER A 12 9.74 -15.08 14.70
N GLY A 13 10.18 -14.67 13.51
CA GLY A 13 11.16 -15.39 12.70
C GLY A 13 10.58 -16.63 12.01
N GLN A 14 9.27 -16.67 11.80
CA GLN A 14 8.57 -17.82 11.22
C GLN A 14 8.55 -17.81 9.69
N GLY A 15 9.22 -16.85 9.06
CA GLY A 15 9.23 -16.67 7.61
C GLY A 15 7.96 -16.02 7.07
N VAL A 16 7.14 -15.43 7.93
CA VAL A 16 5.90 -14.72 7.58
C VAL A 16 5.73 -13.53 8.51
N ALA A 17 5.34 -12.38 7.96
CA ALA A 17 5.10 -11.21 8.79
C ALA A 17 3.91 -11.40 9.74
N ASP A 18 4.14 -11.05 11.00
CA ASP A 18 3.19 -11.17 12.12
C ASP A 18 2.70 -9.80 12.62
N THR A 19 3.34 -8.72 12.19
CA THR A 19 2.97 -7.35 12.56
C THR A 19 2.94 -6.42 11.35
N VAL A 20 2.01 -5.46 11.37
CA VAL A 20 1.90 -4.39 10.37
C VAL A 20 1.74 -3.06 11.10
N HIS A 21 2.61 -2.10 10.75
CA HIS A 21 2.58 -0.72 11.23
C HIS A 21 2.23 0.23 10.10
N PHE A 22 1.61 1.32 10.49
CA PHE A 22 1.06 2.32 9.60
C PHE A 22 1.45 3.69 10.12
N GLU A 23 1.97 4.51 9.23
CA GLU A 23 2.41 5.87 9.53
C GLU A 23 1.89 6.82 8.46
N PHE A 24 1.29 7.91 8.91
CA PHE A 24 0.68 8.92 8.07
C PHE A 24 1.68 10.06 7.88
N TYR A 25 2.07 10.30 6.63
CA TYR A 25 3.05 11.31 6.26
C TYR A 25 2.42 12.40 5.40
N GLU A 26 2.94 13.61 5.53
CA GLU A 26 2.78 14.70 4.59
C GLU A 26 4.17 15.15 4.16
N ASP A 27 4.47 14.98 2.87
CA ASP A 27 5.82 14.99 2.35
C ASP A 27 6.69 14.02 3.16
N ASP A 28 7.91 14.37 3.53
CA ASP A 28 8.75 13.48 4.35
C ASP A 28 8.58 13.72 5.87
N GLN A 29 7.51 14.41 6.28
CA GLN A 29 7.20 14.68 7.69
C GLN A 29 6.16 13.70 8.23
N LEU A 30 6.53 12.96 9.27
CA LEU A 30 5.61 12.09 10.00
C LEU A 30 4.56 12.94 10.73
N GLN A 31 3.30 12.79 10.33
CA GLN A 31 2.19 13.48 10.99
C GLN A 31 1.74 12.70 12.22
N ARG A 32 1.54 11.38 12.07
CA ARG A 32 1.14 10.49 13.17
C ARG A 32 1.34 9.01 12.83
N LYS A 33 1.47 8.19 13.86
CA LYS A 33 1.33 6.72 13.75
C LYS A 33 -0.14 6.31 13.84
N ALA A 34 -0.48 5.15 13.29
CA ALA A 34 -1.84 4.63 13.37
C ALA A 34 -2.28 4.30 14.80
N THR A 35 -3.48 4.76 15.13
CA THR A 35 -4.22 4.41 16.35
C THR A 35 -4.83 3.01 16.23
N GLU A 36 -5.39 2.48 17.32
CA GLU A 36 -6.12 1.22 17.27
C GLU A 36 -7.35 1.29 16.34
N ALA A 37 -8.05 2.43 16.32
CA ALA A 37 -9.16 2.65 15.41
C ALA A 37 -8.73 2.60 13.93
N ASP A 38 -7.57 3.18 13.60
CA ASP A 38 -7.01 3.06 12.25
C ASP A 38 -6.68 1.59 11.92
N ARG A 39 -6.07 0.85 12.86
CA ARG A 39 -5.73 -0.57 12.66
C ARG A 39 -6.97 -1.43 12.41
N GLN A 40 -8.08 -1.14 13.07
CA GLN A 40 -9.35 -1.82 12.82
C GLN A 40 -9.90 -1.50 11.42
N ARG A 41 -9.86 -0.24 10.98
CA ARG A 41 -10.24 0.17 9.61
C ARG A 41 -9.34 -0.46 8.56
N LEU A 42 -8.05 -0.61 8.87
CA LEU A 42 -7.01 -1.15 7.98
C LEU A 42 -6.92 -2.67 8.00
N LYS A 43 -7.76 -3.39 8.74
CA LYS A 43 -7.67 -4.86 8.89
C LYS A 43 -7.66 -5.60 7.54
N SER A 44 -8.55 -5.23 6.62
CA SER A 44 -8.61 -5.82 5.28
C SER A 44 -7.41 -5.42 4.42
N PHE A 45 -6.94 -4.18 4.57
CA PHE A 45 -5.70 -3.71 3.94
C PHE A 45 -4.51 -4.57 4.41
N SER A 46 -4.31 -4.72 5.72
CA SER A 46 -3.20 -5.50 6.31
C SER A 46 -3.18 -6.93 5.80
N LYS A 47 -4.34 -7.60 5.78
CA LYS A 47 -4.45 -8.97 5.24
C LYS A 47 -4.02 -9.07 3.78
N THR A 48 -4.34 -8.07 2.98
CA THR A 48 -3.96 -8.04 1.56
C THR A 48 -2.47 -7.75 1.42
N TYR A 49 -1.95 -6.80 2.20
CA TYR A 49 -0.55 -6.39 2.17
C TYR A 49 0.39 -7.51 2.63
N LEU A 50 0.03 -8.25 3.68
CA LEU A 50 0.83 -9.39 4.16
C LEU A 50 0.99 -10.48 3.10
N LYS A 51 -0.06 -10.73 2.32
CA LYS A 51 0.03 -11.68 1.23
C LYS A 51 0.99 -11.21 0.12
N CYS A 52 1.38 -9.93 0.09
CA CYS A 52 2.32 -9.41 -0.90
C CYS A 52 3.77 -9.85 -0.62
N ALA A 53 4.03 -10.53 0.50
CA ALA A 53 5.36 -10.97 0.91
C ALA A 53 6.42 -9.85 0.96
N TRP A 54 5.98 -8.59 1.15
CA TRP A 54 6.85 -7.43 1.31
C TRP A 54 6.99 -7.08 2.79
N TYR A 55 7.92 -7.74 3.47
CA TYR A 55 8.16 -7.60 4.90
C TYR A 55 9.64 -7.67 5.27
N ASN A 56 9.94 -7.20 6.48
CA ASN A 56 11.28 -7.21 7.07
C ASN A 56 11.42 -8.40 8.04
N SER A 57 12.62 -8.99 8.10
CA SER A 57 12.99 -9.88 9.19
C SER A 57 13.23 -9.06 10.48
N GLY A 58 12.64 -9.47 11.60
CA GLY A 58 12.77 -8.76 12.87
C GLY A 58 12.07 -7.40 12.84
N GLU A 59 12.68 -6.40 13.50
CA GLU A 59 12.11 -5.05 13.64
C GLU A 59 12.58 -4.05 12.57
N GLY A 60 13.16 -4.54 11.47
CA GLY A 60 13.58 -3.67 10.35
C GLY A 60 12.41 -2.92 9.70
N GLU A 61 12.72 -1.81 9.02
CA GLU A 61 11.74 -1.00 8.29
C GLU A 61 12.16 -0.68 6.84
N ASP A 62 13.26 -1.27 6.37
CA ASP A 62 13.80 -1.01 5.04
C ASP A 62 12.75 -1.30 3.97
N ARG A 63 12.08 -2.45 4.07
CA ARG A 63 10.96 -2.82 3.21
C ARG A 63 9.67 -2.18 3.69
N HIS A 64 9.16 -1.25 2.90
CA HIS A 64 7.90 -0.59 3.19
C HIS A 64 7.15 -0.21 1.91
N LEU A 65 5.85 -0.02 2.01
CA LEU A 65 5.02 0.54 0.96
C LEU A 65 4.71 2.00 1.28
N ARG A 66 4.90 2.90 0.31
CA ARG A 66 4.26 4.23 0.31
C ARG A 66 3.07 4.18 -0.64
N ILE A 67 1.87 4.41 -0.13
CA ILE A 67 0.64 4.47 -0.93
C ILE A 67 -0.02 5.84 -0.80
N PHE A 68 -0.44 6.42 -1.92
CA PHE A 68 -1.06 7.75 -1.98
C PHE A 68 -2.03 7.88 -3.15
N SER A 69 -2.99 8.78 -2.99
CA SER A 69 -3.95 9.16 -4.01
C SER A 69 -3.50 10.43 -4.74
N GLN A 70 -3.95 10.60 -5.98
CA GLN A 70 -3.79 11.81 -6.77
C GLN A 70 -5.14 12.16 -7.38
N ASN A 71 -5.43 13.45 -7.44
CA ASN A 71 -6.56 14.01 -8.17
C ASN A 71 -6.06 15.08 -9.17
N PRO A 72 -5.57 14.66 -10.36
CA PRO A 72 -5.10 15.55 -11.41
C PRO A 72 -6.14 16.53 -11.97
N SER A 73 -7.40 16.12 -12.16
CA SER A 73 -8.47 16.97 -12.69
C SER A 73 -8.96 18.01 -11.69
N THR A 74 -8.63 17.85 -10.41
CA THR A 74 -9.03 18.71 -9.29
C THR A 74 -10.53 18.70 -8.98
N ASP A 75 -11.25 17.66 -9.42
CA ASP A 75 -12.72 17.54 -9.28
C ASP A 75 -13.20 17.05 -7.89
N GLY A 76 -12.28 16.86 -6.94
CA GLY A 76 -12.55 16.30 -5.61
C GLY A 76 -12.43 14.76 -5.47
N THR A 77 -12.27 14.00 -6.55
CA THR A 77 -12.18 12.53 -6.53
C THR A 77 -10.78 11.98 -6.81
N PRO A 78 -10.33 10.92 -6.10
CA PRO A 78 -9.06 10.26 -6.40
C PRO A 78 -9.05 9.46 -7.72
N GLU A 79 -8.54 10.05 -8.80
CA GLU A 79 -8.41 9.36 -10.09
C GLU A 79 -7.31 8.29 -10.14
N THR A 80 -6.29 8.41 -9.28
CA THR A 80 -5.14 7.50 -9.31
C THR A 80 -4.64 7.21 -7.92
N VAL A 81 -4.46 5.93 -7.60
CA VAL A 81 -3.75 5.46 -6.40
C VAL A 81 -2.42 4.86 -6.83
N ARG A 82 -1.32 5.40 -6.31
CA ARG A 82 0.03 4.88 -6.57
C ARG A 82 0.55 4.12 -5.38
N LEU A 83 1.21 3.00 -5.66
CA LEU A 83 1.87 2.14 -4.68
C LEU A 83 3.34 2.07 -5.04
N HIS A 84 4.21 2.53 -4.14
CA HIS A 84 5.65 2.43 -4.27
C HIS A 84 6.19 1.47 -3.22
N PHE A 85 6.73 0.33 -3.64
CA PHE A 85 7.39 -0.62 -2.77
C PHE A 85 8.86 -0.24 -2.67
N HIS A 86 9.30 0.12 -1.47
CA HIS A 86 10.64 0.58 -1.16
C HIS A 86 11.44 -0.49 -0.44
N GLU A 87 12.75 -0.54 -0.72
CA GLU A 87 13.77 -1.21 0.07
C GLU A 87 14.86 -0.18 0.40
N GLY A 88 14.85 0.29 1.65
CA GLY A 88 15.63 1.45 2.08
C GLY A 88 15.21 2.71 1.30
N PRO A 89 16.16 3.48 0.74
CA PRO A 89 15.84 4.68 -0.03
C PRO A 89 15.35 4.39 -1.47
N MET A 90 15.52 3.15 -1.97
CA MET A 90 15.23 2.80 -3.36
C MET A 90 13.79 2.31 -3.52
N ILE A 91 13.18 2.62 -4.67
CA ILE A 91 11.91 2.01 -5.08
C ILE A 91 12.23 0.71 -5.81
N ALA A 92 11.90 -0.42 -5.19
CA ALA A 92 12.07 -1.75 -5.80
C ALA A 92 11.11 -1.94 -6.97
N TYR A 93 9.82 -1.61 -6.80
CA TYR A 93 8.83 -1.62 -7.87
C TYR A 93 7.63 -0.69 -7.58
N LYS A 94 6.87 -0.39 -8.63
CA LYS A 94 5.69 0.48 -8.60
C LYS A 94 4.47 -0.25 -9.10
N ALA A 95 3.33 0.07 -8.52
CA ALA A 95 2.02 -0.31 -9.01
C ALA A 95 1.06 0.89 -8.97
N ALA A 96 -0.01 0.83 -9.75
CA ALA A 96 -1.02 1.88 -9.76
C ALA A 96 -2.41 1.32 -10.08
N ALA A 97 -3.44 1.95 -9.52
CA ALA A 97 -4.83 1.78 -9.90
C ALA A 97 -5.37 3.13 -10.36
N ARG A 98 -6.05 3.16 -11.51
CA ARG A 98 -6.63 4.39 -12.07
C ARG A 98 -8.11 4.19 -12.37
N ASP A 99 -8.88 5.18 -11.94
CA ASP A 99 -10.28 5.40 -12.27
C ASP A 99 -10.27 6.45 -13.40
N LEU A 100 -10.59 6.01 -14.61
CA LEU A 100 -10.38 6.81 -15.83
C LEU A 100 -11.59 7.66 -16.20
N ASP A 101 -12.78 7.24 -15.80
CA ASP A 101 -14.05 7.94 -16.05
C ASP A 101 -14.72 8.45 -14.77
N ASN A 102 -14.05 8.30 -13.63
CA ASN A 102 -14.45 8.79 -12.32
C ASN A 102 -15.79 8.20 -11.83
N ASP A 103 -15.99 6.91 -12.08
CA ASP A 103 -17.19 6.18 -11.65
C ASP A 103 -17.01 5.42 -10.33
N GLY A 104 -15.81 5.49 -9.72
CA GLY A 104 -15.41 4.79 -8.51
C GLY A 104 -14.91 3.36 -8.75
N VAL A 105 -14.78 2.94 -10.01
CA VAL A 105 -14.17 1.68 -10.46
C VAL A 105 -12.74 1.95 -10.95
N PHE A 106 -11.91 0.91 -11.01
CA PHE A 106 -10.55 1.02 -11.51
C PHE A 106 -10.40 0.25 -12.82
N GLU A 107 -10.37 0.97 -13.94
CA GLU A 107 -10.35 0.44 -15.31
C GLU A 107 -8.94 -0.02 -15.64
N LEU A 108 -7.93 0.72 -15.15
CA LEU A 108 -6.53 0.42 -15.38
C LEU A 108 -5.81 0.08 -14.07
N ILE A 109 -5.30 -1.14 -14.01
CA ILE A 109 -4.39 -1.57 -12.96
C ILE A 109 -3.04 -1.90 -13.59
N LEU A 110 -2.01 -1.17 -13.15
CA LEU A 110 -0.61 -1.44 -13.46
C LEU A 110 0.00 -2.20 -12.28
N SER A 111 0.43 -3.44 -12.51
CA SER A 111 1.03 -4.29 -11.49
C SER A 111 2.17 -5.10 -12.08
N SER A 112 3.31 -5.14 -11.39
CA SER A 112 4.34 -6.17 -11.54
C SER A 112 3.97 -7.41 -10.69
N ASP A 113 4.93 -8.30 -10.48
CA ASP A 113 4.89 -9.31 -9.41
C ASP A 113 4.94 -8.59 -8.05
N VAL A 114 3.78 -8.19 -7.53
CA VAL A 114 3.68 -7.46 -6.27
C VAL A 114 3.50 -8.40 -5.09
N ASP A 115 3.17 -9.67 -5.33
CA ASP A 115 3.16 -10.68 -4.28
C ASP A 115 4.43 -11.51 -4.15
N ASN A 116 5.41 -11.21 -4.99
CA ASN A 116 6.76 -11.78 -4.96
C ASN A 116 6.70 -13.31 -5.08
N ASP A 117 5.74 -13.83 -5.86
CA ASP A 117 5.59 -15.26 -6.16
C ASP A 117 6.39 -15.71 -7.39
N GLY A 118 7.08 -14.76 -8.04
CA GLY A 118 7.88 -14.94 -9.25
C GLY A 118 7.09 -14.80 -10.55
N ARG A 119 5.82 -14.40 -10.52
CA ARG A 119 4.94 -14.35 -11.70
C ARG A 119 4.03 -13.13 -11.69
N ALA A 120 4.28 -12.16 -12.58
CA ALA A 120 3.33 -11.06 -12.82
C ALA A 120 2.03 -11.57 -13.48
N ASN A 121 0.93 -11.63 -12.73
CA ASN A 121 -0.31 -12.27 -13.15
C ASN A 121 -1.60 -11.58 -12.62
N ARG A 122 -2.75 -12.26 -12.78
CA ARG A 122 -4.06 -11.72 -12.37
C ARG A 122 -4.18 -11.53 -10.85
N THR A 123 -3.47 -12.34 -10.07
CA THR A 123 -3.43 -12.27 -8.61
C THR A 123 -2.81 -10.95 -8.15
N ASP A 124 -1.68 -10.54 -8.74
CA ASP A 124 -1.06 -9.23 -8.51
C ASP A 124 -2.02 -8.08 -8.74
N ARG A 125 -2.69 -8.12 -9.91
CA ARG A 125 -3.66 -7.11 -10.30
C ARG A 125 -4.76 -6.97 -9.25
N ASN A 126 -5.28 -8.08 -8.76
CA ASN A 126 -6.33 -8.10 -7.75
C ASN A 126 -5.86 -7.56 -6.40
N ARG A 127 -4.59 -7.80 -6.03
CA ARG A 127 -4.00 -7.25 -4.80
C ARG A 127 -3.84 -5.75 -4.87
N VAL A 128 -3.28 -5.23 -5.96
CA VAL A 128 -3.15 -3.77 -6.19
C VAL A 128 -4.52 -3.10 -6.11
N ARG A 129 -5.51 -3.64 -6.82
CA ARG A 129 -6.89 -3.14 -6.76
C ARG A 129 -7.45 -3.15 -5.35
N SER A 130 -7.23 -4.23 -4.59
CA SER A 130 -7.76 -4.35 -3.23
C SER A 130 -7.08 -3.38 -2.27
N LEU A 131 -5.75 -3.25 -2.33
CA LEU A 131 -5.01 -2.27 -1.52
C LEU A 131 -5.45 -0.84 -1.82
N ALA A 132 -5.61 -0.49 -3.10
CA ALA A 132 -6.08 0.84 -3.50
C ALA A 132 -7.48 1.14 -2.97
N ARG A 133 -8.43 0.20 -3.14
CA ARG A 133 -9.81 0.35 -2.63
C ARG A 133 -9.86 0.52 -1.12
N GLU A 134 -9.12 -0.28 -0.37
CA GLU A 134 -9.09 -0.16 1.09
C GLU A 134 -8.41 1.14 1.56
N PHE A 135 -7.36 1.59 0.86
CA PHE A 135 -6.70 2.86 1.14
C PHE A 135 -7.63 4.07 0.95
N LEU A 136 -8.41 4.11 -0.14
CA LEU A 136 -9.32 5.22 -0.41
C LEU A 136 -10.39 5.41 0.70
N LYS A 137 -10.80 4.33 1.38
CA LYS A 137 -11.72 4.41 2.53
C LYS A 137 -11.16 5.17 3.73
N LEU A 138 -9.85 5.44 3.77
CA LEU A 138 -9.23 6.22 4.84
C LEU A 138 -9.53 7.71 4.70
N GLY A 139 -9.70 8.20 3.46
CA GLY A 139 -9.78 9.64 3.18
C GLY A 139 -8.45 10.37 3.43
N TRP A 140 -7.32 9.67 3.33
CA TRP A 140 -5.97 10.22 3.48
C TRP A 140 -5.41 10.71 2.14
#